data_AF-A0A7C2YSF7-F1
#
_entry.id   AF-A0A7C2YSF7-F1
#
_cell.length_a   1.000
_cell.length_b   1.000
_cell.length_c   1.000
_cell.angle_alpha   90.00
_cell.angle_beta   90.00
_cell.angle_gamma   90.00
#
_symmetry.space_group_name_H-M   'P 1'
#
loop_
_entity.id
_entity.type
_entity.pdbx_description
1 polymer ?
#
loop_
_entity_poly.entity_id
_entity_poly.type
_entity_poly.pdbx_seq_one_letter_code
_entity_poly.pdbx_strand_id
1 'polypeptide(L)'
;MAATRRRLLAALGAALASPHRFARSAGERAHPDSFAEVRPGYRMRFPHDHGSHPAFRLEWWYVTGWLRPASPRPLGFQITFFRVRPRLRHDNPSAFTPRHILIAHAALSDPERGRLIHAERAARAGFGLAAADEGHTRVRIDDWSLVQHEGGYRALISWNEARFDFLLAPRQAPLEQGEQGYSRKGPEPLSASYYYSLPHLAVSGTLGRDRHTENVSGTAWLDHEWSSQYLDERAVGWDWIGINLEDGAALMLFRMRARDGGAFWAGGALRRADGRTRAFAPAEVAFTATREWRSPRTGARYPVAWTVDAGRERLAIEPLMDDQEHDTRATSGTIYWEGAVRARRGARVVGHGYLELTGYWRPIRLA
;
A
#
# COMPACT_ATOMS: atom_id res chain seq x y z
N MET A 1 -57.15 -71.24 26.68
CA MET A 1 -55.83 -71.87 26.93
C MET A 1 -54.82 -71.09 26.10
N ALA A 2 -54.10 -70.15 26.73
CA ALA A 2 -52.68 -70.28 27.08
C ALA A 2 -51.77 -70.25 25.83
N ALA A 3 -50.65 -69.55 25.74
CA ALA A 3 -50.03 -68.42 26.44
C ALA A 3 -48.70 -68.18 25.69
N THR A 4 -48.27 -66.92 25.49
CA THR A 4 -46.85 -66.46 25.48
C THR A 4 -45.89 -67.01 24.37
N ARG A 5 -44.81 -66.35 23.89
CA ARG A 5 -43.95 -65.24 24.33
C ARG A 5 -42.97 -64.86 23.18
N ARG A 6 -42.64 -63.56 23.07
CA ARG A 6 -41.31 -62.91 22.84
C ARG A 6 -40.54 -63.10 21.50
N ARG A 7 -40.31 -62.01 20.74
CA ARG A 7 -39.10 -61.12 20.65
C ARG A 7 -38.34 -61.40 19.31
N LEU A 8 -37.71 -60.50 18.54
CA LEU A 8 -37.40 -59.05 18.58
C LEU A 8 -36.98 -58.61 17.15
N LEU A 9 -37.31 -57.35 16.81
CA LEU A 9 -36.58 -56.33 16.01
C LEU A 9 -36.01 -56.63 14.61
N ALA A 10 -36.52 -55.86 13.64
CA ALA A 10 -35.83 -54.79 12.88
C ALA A 10 -36.73 -54.43 11.67
N ALA A 11 -36.91 -53.22 11.19
CA ALA A 11 -36.61 -51.86 11.61
C ALA A 11 -37.63 -50.96 10.87
N LEU A 12 -37.94 -49.79 11.42
CA LEU A 12 -38.99 -48.86 10.98
C LEU A 12 -38.94 -48.53 9.48
N GLY A 13 -40.07 -48.74 8.82
CA GLY A 13 -40.47 -48.05 7.59
C GLY A 13 -41.62 -47.08 7.86
N ALA A 14 -41.76 -46.14 6.93
CA ALA A 14 -42.78 -45.09 6.79
C ALA A 14 -42.43 -43.72 7.39
N ALA A 15 -42.32 -42.70 6.54
CA ALA A 15 -43.46 -41.83 6.26
C ALA A 15 -43.06 -40.47 5.62
N LEU A 16 -43.84 -40.11 4.58
CA LEU A 16 -44.39 -38.78 4.30
C LEU A 16 -43.49 -37.60 3.87
N ALA A 17 -43.61 -37.33 2.56
CA ALA A 17 -43.92 -36.04 1.92
C ALA A 17 -43.29 -34.74 2.47
N SER A 18 -42.50 -34.08 1.63
CA SER A 18 -42.60 -32.64 1.38
C SER A 18 -41.99 -32.27 0.01
N PRO A 19 -42.59 -31.34 -0.75
CA PRO A 19 -42.03 -30.86 -1.99
C PRO A 19 -40.88 -29.92 -1.66
N HIS A 20 -39.64 -30.38 -1.84
CA HIS A 20 -38.50 -29.48 -1.76
C HIS A 20 -38.58 -28.49 -2.93
N ARG A 21 -39.02 -27.28 -2.60
CA ARG A 21 -38.68 -26.06 -3.33
C ARG A 21 -37.16 -26.05 -3.45
N PHE A 22 -36.64 -26.39 -4.62
CA PHE A 22 -35.31 -25.94 -5.01
C PHE A 22 -35.38 -24.42 -5.05
N ALA A 23 -35.00 -23.78 -3.94
CA ALA A 23 -34.52 -22.43 -3.98
C ALA A 23 -33.32 -22.44 -4.93
N ARG A 24 -33.53 -21.96 -6.17
CA ARG A 24 -32.45 -21.44 -6.98
C ARG A 24 -31.78 -20.39 -6.11
N SER A 25 -30.66 -20.73 -5.48
CA SER A 25 -29.65 -19.73 -5.23
C SER A 25 -29.25 -19.25 -6.62
N ALA A 26 -29.81 -18.12 -7.02
CA ALA A 26 -29.19 -17.31 -8.03
C ALA A 26 -27.85 -16.88 -7.43
N GLY A 27 -26.85 -17.75 -7.57
CA GLY A 27 -25.46 -17.30 -7.57
C GLY A 27 -25.40 -16.30 -8.71
N GLU A 28 -25.46 -15.02 -8.35
CA GLU A 28 -25.17 -13.92 -9.23
C GLU A 28 -23.75 -14.19 -9.74
N ARG A 29 -23.64 -14.81 -10.92
CA ARG A 29 -22.36 -14.98 -11.60
C ARG A 29 -21.89 -13.57 -11.86
N ALA A 30 -20.92 -13.12 -11.06
CA ALA A 30 -20.26 -11.85 -11.28
C ALA A 30 -19.93 -11.73 -12.76
N HIS A 31 -20.46 -10.69 -13.41
CA HIS A 31 -20.14 -10.44 -14.81
C HIS A 31 -18.62 -10.34 -14.93
N PRO A 32 -17.97 -10.99 -15.93
CA PRO A 32 -16.52 -10.97 -16.08
C PRO A 32 -15.95 -9.54 -16.20
N ASP A 33 -16.80 -8.54 -16.48
CA ASP A 33 -16.46 -7.12 -16.56
C ASP A 33 -16.62 -6.31 -15.26
N SER A 34 -17.11 -6.92 -14.18
CA SER A 34 -17.31 -6.24 -12.88
C SER A 34 -16.07 -6.38 -11.98
N PHE A 35 -15.82 -5.36 -11.16
CA PHE A 35 -14.76 -5.39 -10.14
C PHE A 35 -15.33 -5.83 -8.79
N ALA A 36 -14.56 -6.58 -8.00
CA ALA A 36 -14.94 -6.87 -6.62
C ALA A 36 -15.02 -5.57 -5.81
N GLU A 37 -15.97 -5.47 -4.89
CA GLU A 37 -16.16 -4.28 -4.06
C GLU A 37 -15.49 -4.41 -2.70
N VAL A 38 -15.04 -3.28 -2.15
CA VAL A 38 -14.53 -3.20 -0.79
C VAL A 38 -15.72 -2.98 0.14
N ARG A 39 -15.92 -3.89 1.09
CA ARG A 39 -17.06 -3.90 2.01
C ARG A 39 -16.56 -4.12 3.45
N PRO A 40 -17.22 -3.54 4.46
CA PRO A 40 -16.87 -3.82 5.84
C PRO A 40 -17.09 -5.30 6.18
N GLY A 41 -16.34 -5.81 7.16
CA GLY A 41 -16.48 -7.19 7.66
C GLY A 41 -15.62 -8.25 6.95
N TYR A 42 -14.86 -7.87 5.91
CA TYR A 42 -13.75 -8.70 5.44
C TYR A 42 -12.73 -8.87 6.57
N ARG A 43 -12.28 -10.11 6.79
CA ARG A 43 -11.21 -10.40 7.73
C ARG A 43 -9.97 -10.79 6.94
N MET A 44 -8.87 -10.10 7.19
CA MET A 44 -7.61 -10.42 6.53
C MET A 44 -7.16 -11.83 6.87
N ARG A 45 -6.69 -12.56 5.87
CA ARG A 45 -6.23 -13.95 5.98
C ARG A 45 -4.78 -14.04 5.56
N PHE A 46 -3.88 -14.10 6.52
CA PHE A 46 -2.46 -14.37 6.26
C PHE A 46 -2.20 -15.89 6.28
N PRO A 47 -1.41 -16.44 5.32
CA PRO A 47 -0.58 -15.72 4.35
C PRO A 47 -1.28 -15.32 3.04
N HIS A 48 -2.52 -15.75 2.79
CA HIS A 48 -3.20 -15.55 1.50
C HIS A 48 -3.21 -14.10 1.01
N ASP A 49 -3.55 -13.16 1.90
CA ASP A 49 -3.64 -11.72 1.60
C ASP A 49 -2.28 -11.02 1.46
N HIS A 50 -1.17 -11.77 1.56
CA HIS A 50 0.12 -11.27 1.08
C HIS A 50 0.22 -11.24 -0.45
N GLY A 51 -0.53 -12.11 -1.14
CA GLY A 51 -0.54 -12.15 -2.60
C GLY A 51 -1.47 -11.11 -3.22
N SER A 52 -1.44 -11.11 -4.55
CA SER A 52 -2.27 -10.32 -5.45
C SER A 52 -3.76 -10.65 -5.31
N HIS A 53 -4.62 -9.63 -5.42
CA HIS A 53 -6.08 -9.72 -5.40
C HIS A 53 -6.69 -9.28 -6.77
N PRO A 54 -6.53 -10.07 -7.85
CA PRO A 54 -6.82 -9.65 -9.23
C PRO A 54 -8.29 -9.31 -9.51
N ALA A 55 -9.23 -9.71 -8.64
CA ALA A 55 -10.63 -9.34 -8.74
C ALA A 55 -10.88 -7.83 -8.51
N PHE A 56 -9.97 -7.15 -7.81
CA PHE A 56 -10.04 -5.71 -7.53
C PHE A 56 -9.39 -4.90 -8.63
N ARG A 57 -9.90 -3.69 -8.84
CA ARG A 57 -9.40 -2.80 -9.90
C ARG A 57 -7.96 -2.34 -9.66
N LEU A 58 -7.58 -2.11 -8.40
CA LEU A 58 -6.36 -1.42 -8.00
C LEU A 58 -5.67 -2.22 -6.92
N GLU A 59 -4.34 -2.28 -6.99
CA GLU A 59 -3.53 -2.88 -5.92
C GLU A 59 -2.13 -2.28 -5.87
N TRP A 60 -1.60 -2.10 -4.66
CA TRP A 60 -0.37 -1.38 -4.39
C TRP A 60 0.56 -2.20 -3.49
N TRP A 61 1.83 -2.28 -3.83
CA TRP A 61 2.92 -2.69 -2.94
C TRP A 61 3.88 -1.51 -2.83
N TYR A 62 3.92 -0.86 -1.68
CA TYR A 62 4.68 0.37 -1.48
C TYR A 62 5.68 0.21 -0.35
N VAL A 63 6.96 0.07 -0.70
CA VAL A 63 8.07 -0.03 0.24
C VAL A 63 8.72 1.33 0.37
N THR A 64 8.87 1.82 1.60
CA THR A 64 9.61 3.04 1.93
C THR A 64 10.62 2.76 3.01
N GLY A 65 11.80 3.39 2.98
CA GLY A 65 12.80 3.10 3.99
C GLY A 65 14.00 4.02 4.04
N TRP A 66 14.75 3.87 5.12
CA TRP A 66 15.98 4.57 5.41
C TRP A 66 17.13 3.59 5.44
N LEU A 67 18.22 3.94 4.75
CA LEU A 67 19.46 3.17 4.74
C LEU A 67 20.55 3.91 5.53
N ARG A 68 21.38 3.10 6.18
CA ARG A 68 22.61 3.49 6.85
C ARG A 68 23.76 2.88 6.04
N PRO A 69 24.33 3.63 5.08
CA PRO A 69 25.55 3.22 4.40
C PRO A 69 26.75 3.30 5.36
N ALA A 70 27.93 2.91 4.88
CA ALA A 70 29.17 3.11 5.64
C ALA A 70 29.51 4.62 5.82
N SER A 71 29.03 5.46 4.89
CA SER A 71 29.08 6.91 5.01
C SER A 71 28.21 7.41 6.17
N PRO A 72 28.59 8.51 6.86
CA PRO A 72 27.81 9.08 7.95
C PRO A 72 26.46 9.69 7.51
N ARG A 73 26.22 9.85 6.20
CA ARG A 73 24.96 10.45 5.70
C ARG A 73 23.91 9.36 5.44
N PRO A 74 22.69 9.49 5.98
CA PRO A 74 21.62 8.57 5.71
C PRO A 74 21.07 8.75 4.29
N LEU A 75 20.55 7.67 3.72
CA LEU A 75 19.86 7.67 2.44
C LEU A 75 18.39 7.27 2.66
N GLY A 76 17.50 7.77 1.81
CA GLY A 76 16.14 7.28 1.70
C GLY A 76 15.99 6.40 0.46
N PHE A 77 15.08 5.43 0.49
CA PHE A 77 14.63 4.76 -0.74
C PHE A 77 13.12 4.49 -0.71
N GLN A 78 12.51 4.39 -1.89
CA GLN A 78 11.19 3.80 -2.06
C GLN A 78 11.13 2.90 -3.28
N ILE A 79 10.23 1.91 -3.23
CA ILE A 79 9.92 0.98 -4.31
C ILE A 79 8.40 0.82 -4.32
N THR A 80 7.77 1.14 -5.45
CA THR A 80 6.33 1.02 -5.64
C THR A 80 6.04 0.07 -6.79
N PHE A 81 5.12 -0.86 -6.58
CA PHE A 81 4.43 -1.57 -7.64
C PHE A 81 2.93 -1.28 -7.54
N PHE A 82 2.30 -1.04 -8.67
CA PHE A 82 0.88 -0.75 -8.78
C PHE A 82 0.27 -1.60 -9.89
N ARG A 83 -0.84 -2.29 -9.59
CA ARG A 83 -1.62 -3.02 -10.58
C ARG A 83 -2.94 -2.30 -10.81
N VAL A 84 -3.23 -2.01 -12.08
CA VAL A 84 -4.52 -1.49 -12.52
C VAL A 84 -5.20 -2.51 -13.43
N ARG A 85 -6.51 -2.70 -13.22
CA ARG A 85 -7.42 -3.32 -14.17
C ARG A 85 -8.19 -2.21 -14.89
N PRO A 86 -7.88 -1.89 -16.16
CA PRO A 86 -8.55 -0.82 -16.89
C PRO A 86 -10.05 -1.07 -17.06
N ARG A 87 -10.85 0.00 -17.13
CA ARG A 87 -12.29 -0.04 -17.45
C ARG A 87 -12.49 -0.21 -18.96
N LEU A 88 -12.12 -1.38 -19.47
CA LEU A 88 -12.33 -1.78 -20.86
C LEU A 88 -13.38 -2.89 -20.91
N ARG A 89 -14.18 -2.91 -21.98
CA ARG A 89 -14.97 -4.10 -22.30
C ARG A 89 -13.99 -5.22 -22.63
N HIS A 90 -14.07 -6.33 -21.90
CA HIS A 90 -13.15 -7.46 -22.03
C HIS A 90 -13.62 -8.47 -23.09
N ASP A 91 -14.58 -8.09 -23.93
CA ASP A 91 -15.15 -8.85 -25.04
C ASP A 91 -14.16 -9.05 -26.20
N ASN A 92 -13.10 -8.24 -26.28
CA ASN A 92 -11.99 -8.46 -27.20
C ASN A 92 -11.09 -9.63 -26.72
N PRO A 93 -11.05 -10.77 -27.44
CA PRO A 93 -10.29 -11.95 -27.03
C PRO A 93 -8.78 -11.80 -27.23
N SER A 94 -8.31 -10.71 -27.86
CA SER A 94 -6.89 -10.48 -28.13
C SER A 94 -6.05 -10.61 -26.87
N ALA A 95 -4.93 -11.33 -26.96
CA ALA A 95 -3.93 -11.38 -25.91
C ALA A 95 -3.38 -9.98 -25.57
N PHE A 96 -3.44 -9.02 -26.52
CA PHE A 96 -2.97 -7.65 -26.33
C PHE A 96 -3.95 -6.72 -25.60
N THR A 97 -5.19 -7.17 -25.37
CA THR A 97 -6.15 -6.44 -24.54
C THR A 97 -5.55 -6.25 -23.14
N PRO A 98 -5.34 -5.01 -22.67
CA PRO A 98 -4.68 -4.76 -21.40
C PRO A 98 -5.62 -5.05 -20.24
N ARG A 99 -5.74 -6.33 -19.87
CA ARG A 99 -6.58 -6.78 -18.75
C ARG A 99 -6.02 -6.28 -17.44
N HIS A 100 -4.71 -6.39 -17.27
CA HIS A 100 -3.99 -5.77 -16.16
C HIS A 100 -2.75 -5.05 -16.68
N ILE A 101 -2.49 -3.88 -16.11
CA ILE A 101 -1.27 -3.11 -16.32
C ILE A 101 -0.57 -3.05 -14.96
N LEU A 102 0.70 -3.44 -14.94
CA LEU A 102 1.56 -3.20 -13.80
C LEU A 102 2.42 -1.98 -14.10
N ILE A 103 2.51 -1.09 -13.12
CA ILE A 103 3.38 0.09 -13.10
C ILE A 103 4.32 -0.11 -11.91
N ALA A 104 5.58 0.29 -12.06
CA ALA A 104 6.52 0.32 -10.96
C ALA A 104 7.38 1.56 -11.04
N HIS A 105 7.78 2.06 -9.88
CA HIS A 105 8.78 3.09 -9.80
C HIS A 105 9.61 2.97 -8.53
N ALA A 106 10.85 3.40 -8.60
CA ALA A 106 11.77 3.36 -7.48
C ALA A 106 12.64 4.61 -7.46
N ALA A 107 13.01 5.04 -6.25
CA ALA A 107 13.85 6.20 -6.06
C ALA A 107 14.83 6.02 -4.92
N LEU A 108 15.97 6.70 -5.04
CA LEU A 108 16.98 6.90 -4.00
C LEU A 108 17.06 8.39 -3.66
N SER A 109 16.88 8.71 -2.38
CA SER A 109 17.07 10.04 -1.81
C SER A 109 18.49 10.14 -1.25
N ASP A 110 19.36 10.81 -2.01
CA ASP A 110 20.75 11.06 -1.63
C ASP A 110 20.97 12.57 -1.44
N PRO A 111 21.17 13.04 -0.19
CA PRO A 111 21.43 14.45 0.09
C PRO A 111 22.65 15.02 -0.66
N GLU A 112 23.62 14.20 -1.05
CA GLU A 112 24.79 14.65 -1.83
C GLU A 112 24.43 14.97 -3.29
N ARG A 113 23.35 14.36 -3.80
CA ARG A 113 22.79 14.66 -5.12
C ARG A 113 21.83 15.84 -5.10
N GLY A 114 21.21 16.09 -3.95
CA GLY A 114 20.24 17.17 -3.76
C GLY A 114 18.96 17.04 -4.58
N ARG A 115 18.70 15.86 -5.17
CA ARG A 115 17.47 15.47 -5.89
C ARG A 115 17.31 13.96 -5.90
N LEU A 116 16.10 13.44 -6.18
CA LEU A 116 15.92 12.00 -6.40
C LEU A 116 16.70 11.50 -7.60
N ILE A 117 17.30 10.34 -7.44
CA ILE A 117 17.67 9.47 -8.56
C ILE A 117 16.56 8.42 -8.64
N HIS A 118 15.94 8.26 -9.80
CA HIS A 118 14.75 7.43 -9.91
C HIS A 118 14.58 6.80 -11.29
N ALA A 119 13.77 5.76 -11.34
CA ALA A 119 13.35 5.10 -12.57
C ALA A 119 11.91 4.60 -12.45
N GLU A 120 11.25 4.40 -13.58
CA GLU A 120 9.88 3.93 -13.68
C GLU A 120 9.73 2.92 -14.81
N ARG A 121 8.72 2.04 -14.70
CA ARG A 121 8.38 1.00 -15.66
C ARG A 121 6.87 0.82 -15.73
N ALA A 122 6.37 0.46 -16.90
CA ALA A 122 5.00 0.00 -17.06
C ALA A 122 4.94 -1.13 -18.08
N ALA A 123 4.16 -2.18 -17.78
CA ALA A 123 4.00 -3.31 -18.66
C ALA A 123 2.62 -3.95 -18.50
N ARG A 124 2.11 -4.53 -19.59
CA ARG A 124 0.89 -5.35 -19.55
C ARG A 124 1.21 -6.71 -18.92
N ALA A 125 0.33 -7.18 -18.06
CA ALA A 125 0.37 -8.57 -17.61
C ALA A 125 0.01 -9.54 -18.75
N GLY A 126 0.40 -10.80 -18.63
CA GLY A 126 0.00 -11.89 -19.53
C GLY A 126 1.03 -12.29 -20.60
N PHE A 127 2.15 -11.58 -20.71
CA PHE A 127 3.21 -11.86 -21.70
C PHE A 127 4.55 -12.29 -21.06
N GLY A 128 4.52 -12.72 -19.80
CA GLY A 128 5.74 -13.10 -19.06
C GLY A 128 6.59 -11.92 -18.55
N LEU A 129 6.36 -10.71 -19.05
CA LEU A 129 7.06 -9.48 -18.65
C LEU A 129 6.63 -8.94 -17.29
N ALA A 130 5.33 -8.96 -16.99
CA ALA A 130 4.80 -8.46 -15.72
C ALA A 130 3.76 -9.41 -15.13
N ALA A 131 3.82 -9.58 -13.82
CA ALA A 131 2.93 -10.47 -13.07
C ALA A 131 2.88 -10.07 -11.60
N ALA A 132 1.76 -10.39 -10.95
CA ALA A 132 1.56 -10.34 -9.51
C ALA A 132 0.79 -11.60 -9.10
N ASP A 133 1.44 -12.49 -8.37
CA ASP A 133 0.90 -13.82 -8.05
C ASP A 133 -0.04 -13.78 -6.83
N GLU A 134 -1.06 -14.64 -6.83
CA GLU A 134 -2.00 -14.79 -5.71
C GLU A 134 -1.38 -15.62 -4.57
N GLY A 135 -1.87 -15.43 -3.34
CA GLY A 135 -1.51 -16.23 -2.15
C GLY A 135 -0.16 -15.93 -1.49
N HIS A 136 0.80 -15.35 -2.21
CA HIS A 136 2.08 -14.88 -1.67
C HIS A 136 2.58 -13.68 -2.47
N THR A 137 3.34 -12.77 -1.85
CA THR A 137 3.84 -11.60 -2.58
C THR A 137 4.89 -12.03 -3.59
N ARG A 138 4.56 -11.93 -4.88
CA ARG A 138 5.51 -12.02 -5.98
C ARG A 138 5.03 -11.09 -7.08
N VAL A 139 5.48 -9.84 -7.02
CA VAL A 139 5.18 -8.81 -8.02
C VAL A 139 6.46 -8.48 -8.80
N ARG A 140 6.35 -8.40 -10.12
CA ARG A 140 7.50 -8.17 -11.01
C ARG A 140 7.14 -7.43 -12.29
N ILE A 141 8.10 -6.65 -12.78
CA ILE A 141 8.13 -6.06 -14.13
C ILE A 141 9.54 -6.20 -14.69
N ASP A 142 9.71 -7.08 -15.68
CA ASP A 142 11.00 -7.45 -16.25
C ASP A 142 11.94 -7.95 -15.12
N ASP A 143 13.13 -7.37 -14.95
CA ASP A 143 14.07 -7.73 -13.86
C ASP A 143 13.76 -7.06 -12.50
N TRP A 144 12.75 -6.18 -12.41
CA TRP A 144 12.33 -5.58 -11.13
C TRP A 144 11.36 -6.49 -10.41
N SER A 145 11.58 -6.74 -9.12
CA SER A 145 10.69 -7.58 -8.32
C SER A 145 10.67 -7.27 -6.82
N LEU A 146 9.54 -7.58 -6.20
CA LEU A 146 9.36 -7.74 -4.76
C LEU A 146 8.75 -9.12 -4.52
N VAL A 147 9.48 -9.99 -3.80
CA VAL A 147 9.11 -11.40 -3.62
C VAL A 147 9.23 -11.80 -2.17
N GLN A 148 8.27 -12.55 -1.63
CA GLN A 148 8.39 -13.19 -0.33
C GLN A 148 9.55 -14.20 -0.32
N HIS A 149 10.44 -14.07 0.66
CA HIS A 149 11.66 -14.86 0.78
C HIS A 149 11.98 -15.10 2.26
N GLU A 150 12.10 -16.37 2.68
CA GLU A 150 12.52 -16.78 4.03
C GLU A 150 11.81 -16.05 5.18
N GLY A 151 10.49 -15.90 5.10
CA GLY A 151 9.69 -15.22 6.14
C GLY A 151 9.76 -13.68 6.09
N GLY A 152 10.46 -13.11 5.11
CA GLY A 152 10.44 -11.70 4.77
C GLY A 152 10.27 -11.47 3.27
N TYR A 153 10.96 -10.49 2.73
CA TYR A 153 10.91 -10.13 1.31
C TYR A 153 12.31 -9.92 0.75
N ARG A 154 12.49 -10.19 -0.54
CA ARG A 154 13.61 -9.71 -1.33
C ARG A 154 13.11 -8.71 -2.36
N ALA A 155 13.73 -7.54 -2.40
CA ALA A 155 13.50 -6.51 -3.40
C ALA A 155 14.72 -6.41 -4.32
N LEU A 156 14.51 -6.64 -5.61
CA LEU A 156 15.52 -6.52 -6.66
C LEU A 156 15.07 -5.45 -7.64
N ILE A 157 15.79 -4.33 -7.69
CA ILE A 157 15.45 -3.18 -8.53
C ILE A 157 16.76 -2.68 -9.16
N SER A 158 16.79 -2.47 -10.47
CA SER A 158 18.02 -2.07 -11.16
C SER A 158 17.76 -1.10 -12.31
N TRP A 159 18.49 -0.01 -12.35
CA TRP A 159 18.49 0.94 -13.46
C TRP A 159 19.90 1.55 -13.63
N ASN A 160 20.04 2.49 -14.56
CA ASN A 160 21.35 2.99 -14.97
C ASN A 160 22.13 3.66 -13.82
N GLU A 161 21.45 4.37 -12.93
CA GLU A 161 22.10 5.12 -11.86
C GLU A 161 22.16 4.36 -10.51
N ALA A 162 21.30 3.37 -10.27
CA ALA A 162 21.39 2.58 -9.04
C ALA A 162 20.83 1.15 -9.15
N ARG A 163 21.20 0.32 -8.18
CA ARG A 163 20.70 -1.04 -8.01
C ARG A 163 20.43 -1.35 -6.54
N PHE A 164 19.25 -1.87 -6.24
CA PHE A 164 18.85 -2.38 -4.93
C PHE A 164 18.82 -3.91 -4.98
N ASP A 165 19.52 -4.55 -4.05
CA ASP A 165 19.31 -5.95 -3.69
C ASP A 165 19.16 -6.03 -2.18
N PHE A 166 17.91 -5.93 -1.74
CA PHE A 166 17.56 -5.78 -0.32
C PHE A 166 16.75 -6.97 0.17
N LEU A 167 17.12 -7.48 1.34
CA LEU A 167 16.28 -8.31 2.18
C LEU A 167 15.53 -7.42 3.18
N LEU A 168 14.22 -7.63 3.29
CA LEU A 168 13.32 -6.90 4.18
C LEU A 168 12.68 -7.90 5.15
N ALA A 169 13.20 -7.95 6.39
CA ALA A 169 12.76 -8.91 7.39
C ALA A 169 11.74 -8.29 8.35
N PRO A 170 10.49 -8.80 8.44
CA PRO A 170 9.50 -8.35 9.40
C PRO A 170 9.99 -8.49 10.85
N ARG A 171 9.78 -7.45 11.64
CA ARG A 171 10.11 -7.43 13.09
C ARG A 171 8.88 -7.37 13.97
N GLN A 172 7.71 -7.18 13.37
CA GLN A 172 6.42 -7.08 14.03
C GLN A 172 5.34 -7.73 13.14
N ALA A 173 4.20 -8.09 13.75
CA ALA A 173 3.04 -8.58 13.00
C ALA A 173 2.49 -7.50 12.04
N PRO A 174 1.70 -7.89 11.01
CA PRO A 174 0.98 -6.94 10.18
C PRO A 174 0.16 -5.96 11.03
N LEU A 175 0.16 -4.70 10.62
CA LEU A 175 -0.70 -3.65 11.16
C LEU A 175 -1.88 -3.49 10.21
N GLU A 176 -3.02 -4.07 10.58
CA GLU A 176 -4.28 -3.84 9.88
C GLU A 176 -4.71 -2.39 10.07
N GLN A 177 -5.00 -1.71 8.95
CA GLN A 177 -5.33 -0.29 8.94
C GLN A 177 -6.84 -0.08 8.98
N GLY A 178 -7.29 1.09 9.42
CA GLY A 178 -8.72 1.37 9.59
C GLY A 178 -9.40 0.37 10.56
N GLU A 179 -10.60 -0.08 10.20
CA GLU A 179 -11.35 -1.06 10.98
C GLU A 179 -11.01 -2.48 10.50
N GLN A 180 -10.03 -3.13 11.14
CA GLN A 180 -9.62 -4.52 10.82
C GLN A 180 -9.27 -4.71 9.33
N GLY A 181 -8.50 -3.77 8.79
CA GLY A 181 -8.06 -3.79 7.41
C GLY A 181 -9.01 -3.08 6.44
N TYR A 182 -10.26 -2.80 6.84
CA TYR A 182 -11.16 -1.94 6.07
C TYR A 182 -10.84 -0.46 6.35
N SER A 183 -10.10 0.17 5.43
CA SER A 183 -9.63 1.55 5.53
C SER A 183 -10.43 2.47 4.62
N ARG A 184 -11.30 3.29 5.21
CA ARG A 184 -12.08 4.29 4.47
C ARG A 184 -11.19 5.45 4.04
N LYS A 185 -11.40 5.93 2.82
CA LYS A 185 -10.76 7.09 2.20
C LYS A 185 -11.76 8.16 1.75
N GLY A 186 -13.00 8.07 2.20
CA GLY A 186 -14.06 9.04 1.93
C GLY A 186 -15.30 8.80 2.79
N PRO A 187 -16.27 9.72 2.73
CA PRO A 187 -17.50 9.64 3.52
C PRO A 187 -18.44 8.52 3.05
N GLU A 188 -18.30 8.05 1.81
CA GLU A 188 -19.06 6.90 1.31
C GLU A 188 -18.45 5.57 1.76
N PRO A 189 -19.25 4.56 2.15
CA PRO A 189 -18.73 3.25 2.55
C PRO A 189 -17.91 2.54 1.47
N LEU A 190 -18.22 2.75 0.19
CA LEU A 190 -17.47 2.15 -0.92
C LEU A 190 -16.17 2.93 -1.25
N SER A 191 -16.01 4.16 -0.74
CA SER A 191 -14.75 4.90 -0.81
C SER A 191 -13.79 4.37 0.23
N ALA A 192 -13.34 3.13 0.04
CA ALA A 192 -12.48 2.39 0.96
C ALA A 192 -11.52 1.46 0.22
N SER A 193 -10.53 0.99 0.97
CA SER A 193 -9.58 -0.04 0.55
C SER A 193 -9.45 -1.12 1.63
N TYR A 194 -9.08 -2.33 1.23
CA TYR A 194 -8.46 -3.27 2.16
C TYR A 194 -6.97 -2.93 2.25
N TYR A 195 -6.46 -2.77 3.48
CA TYR A 195 -5.17 -2.14 3.70
C TYR A 195 -4.46 -2.63 4.96
N TYR A 196 -3.23 -3.10 4.81
CA TYR A 196 -2.36 -3.39 5.94
C TYR A 196 -0.94 -2.92 5.67
N SER A 197 -0.18 -2.77 6.76
CA SER A 197 1.21 -2.37 6.71
C SER A 197 2.11 -3.37 7.42
N LEU A 198 3.35 -3.49 6.97
CA LEU A 198 4.46 -4.11 7.69
C LEU A 198 5.44 -3.01 8.08
N PRO A 199 5.29 -2.40 9.27
CA PRO A 199 6.26 -1.45 9.77
C PRO A 199 7.51 -2.17 10.30
N HIS A 200 8.56 -1.41 10.57
CA HIS A 200 9.81 -1.89 11.16
C HIS A 200 10.43 -3.08 10.43
N LEU A 201 10.33 -3.14 9.10
CA LEU A 201 11.08 -4.12 8.30
C LEU A 201 12.57 -3.82 8.50
N ALA A 202 13.36 -4.80 8.94
CA ALA A 202 14.81 -4.67 8.98
C ALA A 202 15.36 -4.83 7.57
N VAL A 203 16.16 -3.86 7.11
CA VAL A 203 16.79 -3.88 5.79
C VAL A 203 18.23 -4.35 5.91
N SER A 204 18.62 -5.29 5.04
CA SER A 204 20.02 -5.66 4.79
C SER A 204 20.22 -5.92 3.30
N GLY A 205 21.45 -5.82 2.80
CA GLY A 205 21.79 -6.15 1.42
C GLY A 205 22.78 -5.18 0.81
N THR A 206 22.65 -4.97 -0.50
CA THR A 206 23.61 -4.14 -1.26
C THR A 206 22.92 -3.01 -2.02
N LEU A 207 23.58 -1.85 -2.02
CA LEU A 207 23.23 -0.69 -2.83
C LEU A 207 24.34 -0.46 -3.85
N GLY A 208 24.01 -0.54 -5.13
CA GLY A 208 24.86 -0.11 -6.23
C GLY A 208 24.55 1.33 -6.62
N ARG A 209 25.56 2.20 -6.74
CA ARG A 209 25.50 3.56 -7.30
C ARG A 209 26.90 4.03 -7.68
N ASP A 210 27.03 4.92 -8.68
CA ASP A 210 28.33 5.46 -9.10
C ASP A 210 29.41 4.42 -9.43
N ARG A 211 29.00 3.27 -10.00
CA ARG A 211 29.86 2.08 -10.26
C ARG A 211 30.47 1.44 -9.00
N HIS A 212 30.04 1.86 -7.81
CA HIS A 212 30.38 1.25 -6.53
C HIS A 212 29.20 0.44 -6.02
N THR A 213 29.49 -0.65 -5.31
CA THR A 213 28.48 -1.42 -4.58
C THR A 213 28.89 -1.46 -3.11
N GLU A 214 27.99 -1.08 -2.22
CA GLU A 214 28.23 -1.07 -0.78
C GLU A 214 27.17 -1.91 -0.04
N ASN A 215 27.57 -2.53 1.06
CA ASN A 215 26.64 -3.17 1.98
C ASN A 215 25.89 -2.09 2.75
N VAL A 216 24.58 -2.26 2.88
CA VAL A 216 23.71 -1.34 3.60
C VAL A 216 22.86 -2.08 4.61
N SER A 217 22.50 -1.38 5.68
CA SER A 217 21.48 -1.79 6.63
C SER A 217 20.46 -0.68 6.82
N GLY A 218 19.31 -0.97 7.42
CA GLY A 218 18.30 0.08 7.58
C GLY A 218 16.98 -0.40 8.16
N THR A 219 15.98 0.46 8.04
CA THR A 219 14.60 0.14 8.38
C THR A 219 13.66 0.58 7.26
N ALA A 220 12.62 -0.21 7.04
CA ALA A 220 11.63 0.04 6.01
C ALA A 220 10.21 -0.18 6.54
N TRP A 221 9.26 0.16 5.69
CA TRP A 221 7.83 0.02 5.83
C TRP A 221 7.30 -0.54 4.52
N LEU A 222 6.38 -1.50 4.55
CA LEU A 222 5.62 -1.94 3.38
C LEU A 222 4.14 -1.64 3.61
N ASP A 223 3.48 -0.98 2.67
CA ASP A 223 2.04 -0.99 2.55
C ASP A 223 1.58 -1.94 1.45
N HIS A 224 0.47 -2.62 1.72
CA HIS A 224 -0.24 -3.44 0.76
C HIS A 224 -1.72 -3.03 0.75
N GLU A 225 -2.19 -2.47 -0.37
CA GLU A 225 -3.55 -1.92 -0.52
C GLU A 225 -4.24 -2.49 -1.74
N TRP A 226 -5.51 -2.87 -1.63
CA TRP A 226 -6.35 -3.16 -2.81
C TRP A 226 -7.75 -2.58 -2.70
N SER A 227 -8.27 -2.10 -3.83
CA SER A 227 -9.60 -1.49 -3.91
C SER A 227 -10.15 -1.46 -5.34
N SER A 228 -11.43 -1.13 -5.49
CA SER A 228 -12.05 -0.92 -6.81
C SER A 228 -12.52 0.50 -7.08
N GLN A 229 -12.51 1.34 -6.05
CA GLN A 229 -12.69 2.79 -6.14
C GLN A 229 -11.34 3.46 -5.93
N TYR A 230 -10.95 4.35 -6.83
CA TYR A 230 -9.63 4.98 -6.79
C TYR A 230 -9.59 6.09 -5.75
N LEU A 231 -10.21 7.22 -6.08
CA LEU A 231 -10.28 8.42 -5.28
C LEU A 231 -11.68 9.02 -5.47
N ASP A 232 -12.25 9.58 -4.41
CA ASP A 232 -13.51 10.32 -4.48
C ASP A 232 -13.37 11.53 -5.42
N GLU A 233 -14.40 11.84 -6.21
CA GLU A 233 -14.34 12.93 -7.21
C GLU A 233 -14.10 14.32 -6.61
N ARG A 234 -14.40 14.48 -5.32
CA ARG A 234 -14.14 15.69 -4.55
C ARG A 234 -12.67 15.90 -4.22
N ALA A 235 -11.87 14.84 -4.30
CA ALA A 235 -10.46 14.87 -3.97
C ALA A 235 -9.61 15.37 -5.14
N VAL A 236 -8.52 16.07 -4.82
CA VAL A 236 -7.49 16.46 -5.79
C VAL A 236 -6.19 15.66 -5.64
N GLY A 237 -6.04 14.94 -4.54
CA GLY A 237 -4.88 14.11 -4.23
C GLY A 237 -4.83 13.83 -2.73
N TRP A 238 -3.75 13.23 -2.27
CA TRP A 238 -3.57 12.83 -0.87
C TRP A 238 -2.20 13.23 -0.33
N ASP A 239 -2.13 13.38 0.98
CA ASP A 239 -0.89 13.44 1.75
C ASP A 239 -0.88 12.21 2.65
N TRP A 240 0.22 11.47 2.67
CA TRP A 240 0.37 10.24 3.44
C TRP A 240 1.71 10.25 4.19
N ILE A 241 1.73 9.74 5.42
CA ILE A 241 2.96 9.42 6.15
C ILE A 241 2.91 8.02 6.74
N GLY A 242 4.06 7.35 6.72
CA GLY A 242 4.32 6.11 7.45
C GLY A 242 5.62 6.23 8.23
N ILE A 243 5.55 6.16 9.55
CA ILE A 243 6.65 6.46 10.47
C ILE A 243 6.93 5.25 11.38
N ASN A 244 8.18 4.78 11.32
CA ASN A 244 8.75 3.87 12.29
C ASN A 244 9.30 4.70 13.47
N LEU A 245 8.65 4.61 14.65
CA LEU A 245 9.07 5.32 15.85
C LEU A 245 10.15 4.54 16.61
N GLU A 246 11.11 5.25 17.21
CA GLU A 246 12.29 4.67 17.88
C GLU A 246 11.96 3.77 19.06
N ASP A 247 10.81 3.96 19.70
CA ASP A 247 10.31 3.13 20.81
C ASP A 247 9.64 1.83 20.34
N GLY A 248 9.61 1.58 19.02
CA GLY A 248 8.95 0.42 18.42
C GLY A 248 7.50 0.66 18.02
N ALA A 249 6.92 1.82 18.31
CA ALA A 249 5.60 2.19 17.79
C ALA A 249 5.64 2.43 16.27
N ALA A 250 4.47 2.33 15.62
CA ALA A 250 4.31 2.53 14.19
C ALA A 250 3.09 3.42 13.94
N LEU A 251 3.27 4.50 13.18
CA LEU A 251 2.23 5.47 12.88
C LEU A 251 2.06 5.61 11.37
N MET A 252 0.84 5.38 10.88
CA MET A 252 0.45 5.75 9.52
C MET A 252 -0.68 6.77 9.61
N LEU A 253 -0.58 7.88 8.88
CA LEU A 253 -1.64 8.88 8.78
C LEU A 253 -1.77 9.33 7.33
N PHE A 254 -2.97 9.70 6.93
CA PHE A 254 -3.21 10.32 5.64
C PHE A 254 -4.35 11.34 5.69
N ARG A 255 -4.41 12.19 4.67
CA ARG A 255 -5.60 12.98 4.35
C ARG A 255 -5.88 12.98 2.85
N MET A 256 -7.15 12.99 2.49
CA MET A 256 -7.63 13.25 1.15
C MET A 256 -7.99 14.73 1.03
N ARG A 257 -7.28 15.45 0.14
CA ARG A 257 -7.43 16.89 0.00
C ARG A 257 -8.56 17.25 -0.94
N ALA A 258 -9.41 18.19 -0.52
CA ALA A 258 -10.40 18.85 -1.36
C ALA A 258 -9.75 19.95 -2.22
N ARG A 259 -10.52 20.50 -3.17
CA ARG A 259 -10.05 21.54 -4.10
C ARG A 259 -9.66 22.86 -3.43
N ASP A 260 -10.25 23.15 -2.28
CA ASP A 260 -9.94 24.34 -1.46
C ASP A 260 -8.67 24.16 -0.60
N GLY A 261 -8.02 23.00 -0.67
CA GLY A 261 -6.83 22.65 0.10
C GLY A 261 -7.12 22.05 1.49
N GLY A 262 -8.37 22.04 1.92
CA GLY A 262 -8.80 21.37 3.15
C GLY A 262 -8.82 19.85 3.02
N ALA A 263 -9.03 19.14 4.13
CA ALA A 263 -9.28 17.70 4.11
C ALA A 263 -10.79 17.44 4.11
N PHE A 264 -11.30 16.65 3.16
CA PHE A 264 -12.68 16.12 3.26
C PHE A 264 -12.70 14.72 3.90
N TRP A 265 -11.54 14.07 3.96
CA TRP A 265 -11.35 12.82 4.69
C TRP A 265 -9.92 12.75 5.23
N ALA A 266 -9.76 12.13 6.39
CA ALA A 266 -8.46 11.83 6.99
C ALA A 266 -8.57 10.55 7.81
N GLY A 267 -7.44 9.94 8.13
CA GLY A 267 -7.43 8.72 8.91
C GLY A 267 -6.01 8.21 9.11
N GLY A 268 -5.93 7.01 9.66
CA GLY A 268 -4.67 6.35 9.93
C GLY A 268 -4.77 5.38 11.10
N ALA A 269 -3.64 4.81 11.49
CA ALA A 269 -3.55 3.98 12.68
C ALA A 269 -2.22 4.18 13.41
N LEU A 270 -2.26 3.98 14.72
CA LEU A 270 -1.10 3.89 15.60
C LEU A 270 -1.06 2.49 16.21
N ARG A 271 0.06 1.79 16.04
CA ARG A 271 0.47 0.72 16.95
C ARG A 271 1.44 1.29 17.97
N ARG A 272 1.10 1.17 19.25
CA ARG A 272 1.99 1.57 20.35
C ARG A 272 3.09 0.54 20.56
N ALA A 273 4.13 0.92 21.31
CA ALA A 273 5.23 0.04 21.68
C ALA A 273 4.77 -1.22 22.45
N ASP A 274 3.64 -1.14 23.17
CA ASP A 274 3.03 -2.27 23.87
C ASP A 274 2.17 -3.18 22.95
N GLY A 275 2.14 -2.91 21.64
CA GLY A 275 1.41 -3.68 20.65
C GLY A 275 -0.06 -3.29 20.46
N ARG A 276 -0.65 -2.45 21.33
CA ARG A 276 -2.04 -2.00 21.16
C ARG A 276 -2.17 -1.14 19.91
N THR A 277 -3.17 -1.45 19.09
CA THR A 277 -3.50 -0.71 17.87
C THR A 277 -4.70 0.20 18.09
N ARG A 278 -4.72 1.32 17.37
CA ARG A 278 -5.81 2.27 17.36
C ARG A 278 -5.93 2.89 15.98
N ALA A 279 -7.10 2.83 15.37
CA ALA A 279 -7.45 3.64 14.21
C ALA A 279 -7.90 5.04 14.63
N PHE A 280 -7.62 6.05 13.81
CA PHE A 280 -8.03 7.43 14.02
C PHE A 280 -9.25 7.78 13.18
N ALA A 281 -10.23 8.47 13.80
CA ALA A 281 -11.33 9.06 13.05
C ALA A 281 -10.85 10.33 12.30
N PRO A 282 -11.55 10.76 11.23
CA PRO A 282 -11.13 11.92 10.44
C PRO A 282 -10.89 13.20 11.24
N ALA A 283 -11.74 13.49 12.23
CA ALA A 283 -11.65 14.68 13.06
C ALA A 283 -10.44 14.68 14.03
N GLU A 284 -9.78 13.53 14.21
CA GLU A 284 -8.63 13.40 15.10
C GLU A 284 -7.30 13.66 14.39
N VAL A 285 -7.31 13.76 13.06
CA VAL A 285 -6.10 13.86 12.23
C VAL A 285 -6.04 15.23 11.57
N ALA A 286 -4.98 15.98 11.85
CA ALA A 286 -4.74 17.28 11.23
C ALA A 286 -3.30 17.37 10.69
N PHE A 287 -3.17 17.88 9.47
CA PHE A 287 -1.90 18.19 8.83
C PHE A 287 -1.80 19.71 8.65
N THR A 288 -0.81 20.32 9.29
CA THR A 288 -0.54 21.76 9.20
C THR A 288 0.81 21.98 8.55
N ALA A 289 0.83 22.52 7.32
CA ALA A 289 2.06 22.79 6.60
C ALA A 289 2.86 23.89 7.33
N THR A 290 4.16 23.67 7.53
CA THR A 290 5.06 24.63 8.18
C THR A 290 6.08 25.22 7.22
N ARG A 291 6.37 24.53 6.11
CA ARG A 291 7.26 25.02 5.06
C ARG A 291 6.90 24.40 3.72
N GLU A 292 6.94 25.23 2.68
CA GLU A 292 6.78 24.81 1.30
C GLU A 292 8.11 24.86 0.54
N TRP A 293 8.20 24.01 -0.49
CA TRP A 293 9.24 24.03 -1.51
C TRP A 293 8.58 24.08 -2.89
N ARG A 294 9.16 24.83 -3.81
CA ARG A 294 8.70 24.91 -5.21
C ARG A 294 9.68 24.18 -6.11
N SER A 295 9.18 23.19 -6.86
CA SER A 295 10.00 22.48 -7.83
C SER A 295 10.47 23.43 -8.94
N PRO A 296 11.78 23.53 -9.21
CA PRO A 296 12.30 24.27 -10.35
C PRO A 296 11.99 23.56 -11.69
N ARG A 297 11.68 22.25 -11.68
CA ARG A 297 11.42 21.47 -12.89
C ARG A 297 9.97 21.56 -13.36
N THR A 298 9.03 21.52 -12.42
CA THR A 298 7.59 21.37 -12.74
C THR A 298 6.78 22.61 -12.35
N GLY A 299 7.36 23.47 -11.51
CA GLY A 299 6.67 24.62 -10.92
C GLY A 299 5.66 24.27 -9.81
N ALA A 300 5.47 22.98 -9.50
CA ALA A 300 4.59 22.53 -8.43
C ALA A 300 5.11 23.01 -7.05
N ARG A 301 4.18 23.29 -6.14
CA ARG A 301 4.48 23.71 -4.77
C ARG A 301 4.09 22.60 -3.82
N TYR A 302 5.05 22.11 -3.04
CA TYR A 302 4.86 21.02 -2.10
C TYR A 302 5.08 21.53 -0.67
N PRO A 303 4.12 21.33 0.25
CA PRO A 303 4.39 21.43 1.68
C PRO A 303 5.30 20.28 2.12
N VAL A 304 6.60 20.52 2.19
CA VAL A 304 7.61 19.49 2.48
C VAL A 304 7.85 19.29 3.97
N ALA A 305 7.42 20.23 4.82
CA ALA A 305 7.48 20.11 6.27
C ALA A 305 6.11 20.38 6.91
N TRP A 306 5.82 19.62 7.97
CA TRP A 306 4.50 19.59 8.60
C TRP A 306 4.57 19.55 10.13
N THR A 307 3.52 20.05 10.76
CA THR A 307 3.07 19.53 12.06
C THR A 307 1.89 18.61 11.82
N VAL A 308 1.94 17.40 12.36
CA VAL A 308 0.83 16.45 12.32
C VAL A 308 0.32 16.18 13.73
N ASP A 309 -0.99 16.27 13.89
CA ASP A 309 -1.72 15.97 15.13
C ASP A 309 -2.61 14.75 14.89
N ALA A 310 -2.55 13.76 15.78
CA ALA A 310 -3.34 12.54 15.73
C ALA A 310 -3.75 12.09 17.14
N GLY A 311 -4.95 12.47 17.56
CA GLY A 311 -5.42 12.25 18.93
C GLY A 311 -4.54 12.95 19.97
N ARG A 312 -3.65 12.22 20.65
CA ARG A 312 -2.67 12.77 21.61
C ARG A 312 -1.25 12.89 21.04
N GLU A 313 -1.04 12.38 19.83
CA GLU A 313 0.25 12.45 19.16
C GLU A 313 0.38 13.80 18.47
N ARG A 314 1.53 14.44 18.65
CA ARG A 314 1.93 15.62 17.88
C ARG A 314 3.37 15.46 17.45
N LEU A 315 3.61 15.49 16.13
CA LEU A 315 4.93 15.31 15.54
C LEU A 315 5.23 16.43 14.54
N ALA A 316 6.46 16.91 14.54
CA ALA A 316 7.00 17.66 13.42
C ALA A 316 7.58 16.67 12.40
N ILE A 317 7.21 16.82 11.13
CA ILE A 317 7.69 16.01 10.01
C ILE A 317 8.64 16.89 9.19
N GLU A 318 9.89 16.47 9.11
CA GLU A 318 10.96 17.23 8.44
C GLU A 318 11.58 16.41 7.30
N PRO A 319 11.72 16.97 6.10
CA PRO A 319 12.26 16.24 4.95
C PRO A 319 13.77 16.03 5.10
N LEU A 320 14.26 14.89 4.61
CA LEU A 320 15.68 14.62 4.48
C LEU A 320 16.37 15.66 3.58
N MET A 321 15.71 15.99 2.46
CA MET A 321 16.05 17.06 1.54
C MET A 321 14.77 17.56 0.86
N ASP A 322 14.78 18.77 0.34
CA ASP A 322 13.57 19.39 -0.23
C ASP A 322 13.14 18.77 -1.56
N ASP A 323 14.11 18.51 -2.43
CA ASP A 323 13.85 18.00 -3.78
C ASP A 323 13.73 16.48 -3.77
N GLN A 324 12.57 16.01 -3.31
CA GLN A 324 12.16 14.61 -3.37
C GLN A 324 10.99 14.40 -4.36
N GLU A 325 10.91 15.22 -5.40
CA GLU A 325 9.87 15.11 -6.44
C GLU A 325 10.22 14.02 -7.45
N HIS A 326 9.24 13.17 -7.72
CA HIS A 326 9.31 12.03 -8.63
C HIS A 326 8.30 12.21 -9.77
N ASP A 327 8.82 12.56 -10.94
CA ASP A 327 8.02 12.74 -12.14
C ASP A 327 7.78 11.39 -12.82
N THR A 328 6.55 10.89 -12.73
CA THR A 328 6.14 9.59 -13.31
C THR A 328 5.05 9.74 -14.37
N ARG A 329 4.99 10.90 -15.03
CA ARG A 329 3.96 11.20 -16.02
C ARG A 329 3.94 10.22 -17.19
N ALA A 330 5.08 9.61 -17.52
CA ALA A 330 5.15 8.65 -18.62
C ALA A 330 4.55 7.27 -18.27
N THR A 331 4.39 6.94 -16.98
CA THR A 331 3.81 5.65 -16.56
C THR A 331 2.49 5.80 -15.80
N SER A 332 2.46 6.62 -14.76
CA SER A 332 1.31 6.80 -13.85
C SER A 332 0.40 7.97 -14.25
N GLY A 333 0.90 8.86 -15.12
CA GLY A 333 0.19 10.07 -15.54
C GLY A 333 0.20 11.21 -14.52
N THR A 334 1.00 11.12 -13.45
CA THR A 334 1.10 12.15 -12.41
C THR A 334 2.54 12.40 -11.96
N ILE A 335 2.71 13.36 -11.05
CA ILE A 335 3.95 13.66 -10.35
C ILE A 335 3.70 13.48 -8.86
N TYR A 336 4.62 12.80 -8.20
CA TYR A 336 4.62 12.57 -6.76
C TYR A 336 5.73 13.41 -6.11
N TRP A 337 5.59 13.70 -4.83
CA TRP A 337 6.74 13.98 -3.97
C TRP A 337 6.86 12.80 -3.01
N GLU A 338 7.99 12.10 -3.07
CA GLU A 338 8.25 10.79 -2.45
C GLU A 338 9.46 10.90 -1.54
N GLY A 339 9.26 11.42 -0.34
CA GLY A 339 10.38 11.89 0.46
C GLY A 339 10.57 11.18 1.78
N ALA A 340 11.81 10.78 2.02
CA ALA A 340 12.28 10.39 3.34
C ALA A 340 12.13 11.57 4.30
N VAL A 341 11.50 11.32 5.46
CA VAL A 341 11.26 12.31 6.51
C VAL A 341 11.68 11.80 7.88
N ARG A 342 12.03 12.74 8.76
CA ARG A 342 12.22 12.53 10.20
C ARG A 342 10.99 13.00 10.95
N ALA A 343 10.57 12.22 11.94
CA ALA A 343 9.56 12.63 12.90
C ALA A 343 10.23 13.14 14.18
N ARG A 344 9.79 14.29 14.68
CA ARG A 344 10.36 14.95 15.86
C ARG A 344 9.32 15.31 16.90
N ARG A 345 9.74 15.26 18.16
CA ARG A 345 9.06 15.88 19.32
C ARG A 345 10.01 16.92 19.92
N GLY A 346 9.72 18.20 19.67
CA GLY A 346 10.64 19.28 19.98
C GLY A 346 12.00 19.09 19.29
N ALA A 347 13.08 19.13 20.08
CA ALA A 347 14.44 18.97 19.57
C ALA A 347 14.90 17.50 19.37
N ARG A 348 14.05 16.51 19.68
CA ARG A 348 14.42 15.10 19.58
C ARG A 348 13.82 14.46 18.32
N VAL A 349 14.64 13.77 17.53
CA VAL A 349 14.16 12.79 16.54
C VAL A 349 13.58 11.61 17.30
N VAL A 350 12.36 11.22 16.95
CA VAL A 350 11.64 10.10 17.57
C VAL A 350 11.26 9.03 16.56
N GLY A 351 11.57 9.22 15.28
CA GLY A 351 11.26 8.26 14.24
C GLY A 351 11.73 8.70 12.87
N HIS A 352 11.70 7.75 11.94
CA HIS A 352 12.03 7.93 10.53
C HIS A 352 10.93 7.29 9.70
N GLY A 353 10.68 7.85 8.52
CA GLY A 353 9.62 7.35 7.65
C GLY A 353 9.61 8.06 6.32
N TYR A 354 8.46 8.02 5.66
CA TYR A 354 8.22 8.68 4.39
C TYR A 354 6.99 9.57 4.44
N LEU A 355 7.01 10.60 3.59
CA LEU A 355 5.89 11.47 3.26
C LEU A 355 5.68 11.37 1.75
N GLU A 356 4.47 11.00 1.36
CA GLU A 356 4.01 11.00 -0.03
C GLU A 356 3.03 12.16 -0.22
N LEU A 357 3.24 12.95 -1.27
CA LEU A 357 2.37 14.05 -1.67
C LEU A 357 1.99 13.87 -3.14
N THR A 358 0.70 13.72 -3.41
CA THR A 358 0.19 13.64 -4.79
C THR A 358 -0.67 14.84 -5.11
N GLY A 359 -1.02 15.12 -6.37
CA GLY A 359 -2.06 16.10 -6.68
C GLY A 359 -1.65 17.59 -6.61
N TYR A 360 -0.40 17.91 -6.27
CA TYR A 360 0.11 19.30 -6.18
C TYR A 360 0.53 19.87 -7.53
N TRP A 361 0.96 19.03 -8.47
CA TRP A 361 1.18 19.45 -9.86
C TRP A 361 -0.16 19.70 -10.57
N ARG A 362 -1.05 18.71 -10.51
CA ARG A 362 -2.44 18.76 -11.03
C ARG A 362 -3.31 17.80 -10.21
N PRO A 363 -4.63 18.03 -10.11
CA PRO A 363 -5.52 17.09 -9.47
C PRO A 363 -5.37 15.68 -10.05
N ILE A 364 -5.26 14.69 -9.18
CA ILE A 364 -5.16 13.29 -9.59
C ILE A 364 -6.42 12.88 -10.34
N ARG A 365 -6.25 12.35 -11.55
CA ARG A 365 -7.29 11.76 -12.38
C ARG A 365 -6.74 10.48 -12.98
N LEU A 366 -7.49 9.40 -12.90
CA LEU A 366 -7.23 8.22 -13.72
C LEU A 366 -8.35 8.07 -14.74
N ALA A 367 -7.95 8.03 -16.02
CA ALA A 367 -8.82 7.70 -17.13
C ALA A 367 -9.30 6.23 -17.05
#